data_AF-A0A7L0ULI9-F1
#
_entry.id   AF-A0A7L0ULI9-F1
#
_cell.length_a   1.000
_cell.length_b   1.000
_cell.length_c   1.000
_cell.angle_alpha   90.00
_cell.angle_beta   90.00
_cell.angle_gamma   90.00
#
_symmetry.space_group_name_H-M   'P 1'
#
loop_
_entity.id
_entity.type
_entity.pdbx_description
1 polymer ?
#
loop_
_entity_poly.entity_id
_entity_poly.type
_entity_poly.pdbx_seq_one_letter_code
_entity_poly.pdbx_strand_id
1 'polypeptide(L)'
;NLNLDAEFLLSGVSELDLVTGGTPSILLVHGELSFPLCLDSSHRCLLAAARYGRGRVVVATHESQLFSPKLARFLLNAVHWLDAGRKGLVGVDASLKKLCSLLCREEVKAQVSQLTGDISVYCCSSYSDREAEGLHSFVAEGGGLLVGGQAWYWASQNHGKAAVAKYPGNKILNRFGLSILGRSVPAAKHPAVRSGEHYHFRKALALFSRHVDEREELRSPLKDWLQRLSQDCAAFLHIPALDCPAYASLHRILTKVLQRSGIPPVSRHCPVKSNSKEAVLLCMATELSLTMTDSAALVQKSAAEVCALPITVEIDGTNPGEERQTAWRSTGLYLPEGHTAVITFPCLAVGSGLKVQIGCHTDDLSHAAELKRAPVVIRTCDIACQKQTISCLWGGLIYIIVPARSVLGKVPISVEGAVRAPFFKLGETCESQWKACIRHYPAPWAELAVENLILTVPSDSIRHMENPRPLLTLWNEIMVAISKLAAIPTKFPRPERIVTDVQISCG
;
A
#
# COMPACT_ATOMS: atom_id res chain seq x y z
N ASN A 1 -32.52 7.12 3.75
CA ASN A 1 -32.36 5.89 4.55
C ASN A 1 -31.66 4.88 3.64
N LEU A 2 -30.42 4.51 3.95
CA LEU A 2 -29.59 3.68 3.06
C LEU A 2 -30.12 2.23 2.92
N ASN A 3 -30.83 1.72 3.93
CA ASN A 3 -31.43 0.37 3.83
C ASN A 3 -32.53 0.33 2.78
N LEU A 4 -33.39 1.36 2.74
CA LEU A 4 -34.42 1.49 1.70
C LEU A 4 -33.80 1.65 0.30
N ASP A 5 -32.66 2.31 0.20
CA ASP A 5 -31.94 2.45 -1.06
C ASP A 5 -31.38 1.10 -1.54
N ALA A 6 -30.78 0.31 -0.64
CA ALA A 6 -30.31 -1.03 -0.93
C ALA A 6 -31.46 -1.98 -1.31
N GLU A 7 -32.57 -1.95 -0.58
CA GLU A 7 -33.78 -2.73 -0.88
C GLU A 7 -34.36 -2.38 -2.25
N PHE A 8 -34.38 -1.08 -2.62
CA PHE A 8 -34.79 -0.66 -3.96
C PHE A 8 -33.87 -1.23 -5.04
N LEU A 9 -32.55 -1.08 -4.87
CA LEU A 9 -31.55 -1.55 -5.84
C LEU A 9 -31.58 -3.07 -6.02
N LEU A 10 -31.86 -3.81 -4.95
CA LEU A 10 -31.86 -5.28 -4.92
C LEU A 10 -33.27 -5.88 -5.08
N SER A 11 -34.28 -5.07 -5.40
CA SER A 11 -35.67 -5.53 -5.56
C SER A 11 -35.79 -6.59 -6.66
N GLY A 12 -36.25 -7.78 -6.29
CA GLY A 12 -36.33 -8.94 -7.19
C GLY A 12 -34.97 -9.54 -7.58
N VAL A 13 -33.90 -9.22 -6.85
CA VAL A 13 -32.55 -9.75 -7.07
C VAL A 13 -32.11 -10.50 -5.81
N SER A 14 -32.19 -11.83 -5.84
CA SER A 14 -31.74 -12.68 -4.73
C SER A 14 -30.24 -13.01 -4.79
N GLU A 15 -29.69 -13.08 -6.00
CA GLU A 15 -28.31 -13.46 -6.29
C GLU A 15 -27.75 -12.55 -7.39
N LEU A 16 -26.49 -12.16 -7.25
CA LEU A 16 -25.73 -11.37 -8.21
C LEU A 16 -24.67 -12.27 -8.85
N ASP A 17 -24.89 -12.67 -10.10
CA ASP A 17 -23.95 -13.46 -10.89
C ASP A 17 -22.89 -12.55 -11.54
N LEU A 18 -21.73 -12.45 -10.89
CA LEU A 18 -20.63 -11.61 -11.37
C LEU A 18 -19.74 -12.31 -12.41
N VAL A 19 -20.06 -13.56 -12.81
CA VAL A 19 -19.35 -14.31 -13.87
C VAL A 19 -19.75 -13.76 -15.24
N THR A 20 -19.19 -12.60 -15.57
CA THR A 20 -19.57 -11.78 -16.74
C THR A 20 -18.49 -11.71 -17.81
N GLY A 21 -17.47 -12.57 -17.73
CA GLY A 21 -16.34 -12.62 -18.68
C GLY A 21 -15.12 -11.77 -18.26
N GLY A 22 -15.19 -11.08 -17.12
CA GLY A 22 -14.10 -10.30 -16.55
C GLY A 22 -13.85 -10.65 -15.07
N THR A 23 -12.67 -10.31 -14.57
CA THR A 23 -12.31 -10.53 -13.16
C THR A 23 -12.59 -9.26 -12.37
N PRO A 24 -13.50 -9.27 -11.37
CA PRO A 24 -13.83 -8.09 -10.59
C PRO A 24 -12.68 -7.63 -9.70
N SER A 25 -12.59 -6.31 -9.51
CA SER A 25 -11.83 -5.70 -8.41
C SER A 25 -12.61 -5.76 -7.09
N ILE A 26 -12.00 -5.26 -6.01
CA ILE A 26 -12.66 -5.07 -4.70
C ILE A 26 -12.96 -3.58 -4.50
N LEU A 27 -14.07 -3.24 -3.86
CA LEU A 27 -14.41 -1.87 -3.45
C LEU A 27 -14.03 -1.60 -2.00
N LEU A 28 -13.47 -0.42 -1.75
CA LEU A 28 -13.44 0.22 -0.45
C LEU A 28 -14.65 1.15 -0.33
N VAL A 29 -15.54 0.86 0.61
CA VAL A 29 -16.75 1.64 0.89
C VAL A 29 -16.50 2.46 2.15
N HIS A 30 -16.15 3.75 1.97
CA HIS A 30 -15.59 4.59 3.03
C HIS A 30 -16.33 5.93 3.24
N GLY A 31 -17.33 6.24 2.42
CA GLY A 31 -18.22 7.39 2.59
C GLY A 31 -19.24 7.17 3.70
N GLU A 32 -19.74 8.24 4.28
CA GLU A 32 -20.81 8.14 5.28
C GLU A 32 -22.17 7.75 4.66
N LEU A 33 -22.41 8.18 3.42
CA LEU A 33 -23.61 7.89 2.65
C LEU A 33 -23.40 6.83 1.57
N SER A 34 -22.32 6.05 1.69
CA SER A 34 -22.03 4.91 0.83
C SER A 34 -22.39 3.59 1.51
N PHE A 35 -22.80 2.59 0.75
CA PHE A 35 -23.22 1.30 1.29
C PHE A 35 -22.94 0.15 0.30
N PRO A 36 -22.60 -1.05 0.80
CA PRO A 36 -22.38 -2.21 -0.05
C PRO A 36 -23.71 -2.79 -0.57
N LEU A 37 -23.67 -3.34 -1.78
CA LEU A 37 -24.79 -4.05 -2.43
C LEU A 37 -24.48 -5.54 -2.63
N CYS A 38 -23.20 -5.88 -2.73
CA CYS A 38 -22.72 -7.25 -2.89
C CYS A 38 -21.43 -7.42 -2.07
N LEU A 39 -21.47 -8.34 -1.12
CA LEU A 39 -20.31 -8.77 -0.32
C LEU A 39 -20.09 -10.27 -0.55
N ASP A 40 -18.83 -10.69 -0.59
CA ASP A 40 -18.50 -12.11 -0.51
C ASP A 40 -18.38 -12.61 0.94
N SER A 41 -18.06 -13.89 1.11
CA SER A 41 -17.91 -14.54 2.42
C SER A 41 -16.74 -14.00 3.25
N SER A 42 -15.81 -13.25 2.66
CA SER A 42 -14.71 -12.56 3.33
C SER A 42 -14.97 -11.06 3.49
N HIS A 43 -16.24 -10.64 3.37
CA HIS A 43 -16.69 -9.26 3.47
C HIS A 43 -16.06 -8.31 2.44
N ARG A 44 -15.56 -8.82 1.32
CA ARG A 44 -15.05 -7.99 0.21
C ARG A 44 -16.22 -7.47 -0.60
N CYS A 45 -16.27 -6.15 -0.80
CA CYS A 45 -17.35 -5.51 -1.53
C CYS A 45 -17.11 -5.54 -3.04
N LEU A 46 -18.12 -5.96 -3.80
CA LEU A 46 -18.02 -6.15 -5.25
C LEU A 46 -18.99 -5.25 -6.05
N LEU A 47 -20.03 -4.75 -5.40
CA LEU A 47 -20.95 -3.73 -5.91
C LEU A 47 -21.29 -2.80 -4.74
N ALA A 48 -21.34 -1.50 -4.98
CA ALA A 48 -21.69 -0.52 -3.94
C ALA A 48 -22.46 0.66 -4.55
N ALA A 49 -23.13 1.41 -3.69
CA ALA A 49 -23.78 2.65 -4.05
C ALA A 49 -23.49 3.75 -3.04
N ALA A 50 -23.72 5.00 -3.44
CA ALA A 50 -23.59 6.15 -2.57
C ALA A 50 -24.58 7.25 -2.94
N ARG A 51 -24.93 8.07 -1.96
CA ARG A 51 -25.56 9.39 -2.18
C ARG A 51 -24.50 10.47 -2.05
N TYR A 52 -24.55 11.48 -2.91
CA TYR A 52 -23.64 12.61 -2.86
C TYR A 52 -24.33 13.88 -3.36
N GLY A 53 -24.32 14.94 -2.53
CA GLY A 53 -25.14 16.13 -2.80
C GLY A 53 -26.61 15.74 -2.96
N ARG A 54 -27.21 16.12 -4.09
CA ARG A 54 -28.57 15.71 -4.47
C ARG A 54 -28.62 14.45 -5.33
N GLY A 55 -27.48 13.98 -5.84
CA GLY A 55 -27.40 12.85 -6.75
C GLY A 55 -27.00 11.54 -6.09
N ARG A 56 -26.73 10.56 -6.95
CA ARG A 56 -26.60 9.14 -6.60
C ARG A 56 -25.55 8.47 -7.48
N VAL A 57 -24.86 7.48 -6.93
CA VAL A 57 -23.78 6.76 -7.62
C VAL A 57 -23.95 5.26 -7.37
N VAL A 58 -23.78 4.45 -8.42
CA VAL A 58 -23.66 2.98 -8.34
C VAL A 58 -22.35 2.57 -9.02
N VAL A 59 -21.57 1.71 -8.36
CA VAL A 59 -20.26 1.28 -8.83
C VAL A 59 -20.22 -0.23 -9.00
N ALA A 60 -19.80 -0.64 -10.19
CA ALA A 60 -19.47 -2.01 -10.58
C ALA A 60 -17.95 -2.23 -10.64
N THR A 61 -17.49 -3.41 -10.23
CA THR A 61 -16.06 -3.75 -10.13
C THR A 61 -15.45 -4.34 -11.40
N HIS A 62 -16.23 -4.36 -12.48
CA HIS A 62 -15.79 -4.63 -13.84
C HIS A 62 -16.81 -4.04 -14.83
N GLU A 63 -16.37 -3.50 -15.96
CA GLU A 63 -17.26 -2.88 -16.95
C GLU A 63 -18.21 -3.89 -17.61
N SER A 64 -17.78 -5.15 -17.75
CA SER A 64 -18.64 -6.24 -18.28
C SER A 64 -19.89 -6.50 -17.44
N GLN A 65 -19.88 -6.13 -16.15
CA GLN A 65 -21.04 -6.25 -15.29
C GLN A 65 -22.14 -5.26 -15.71
N LEU A 66 -21.79 -4.13 -16.31
CA LEU A 66 -22.75 -3.10 -16.72
C LEU A 66 -23.54 -3.42 -17.98
N PHE A 67 -23.23 -4.51 -18.68
CA PHE A 67 -23.99 -4.93 -19.86
C PHE A 67 -24.23 -6.44 -19.90
N SER A 68 -24.06 -7.12 -18.76
CA SER A 68 -24.36 -8.53 -18.67
C SER A 68 -25.86 -8.76 -18.51
N PRO A 69 -26.49 -9.60 -19.36
CA PRO A 69 -27.89 -9.98 -19.18
C PRO A 69 -28.17 -10.64 -17.82
N LYS A 70 -27.16 -11.27 -17.21
CA LYS A 70 -27.23 -11.89 -15.88
C LYS A 70 -27.55 -10.89 -14.77
N LEU A 71 -27.21 -9.62 -14.97
CA LEU A 71 -27.44 -8.53 -14.02
C LEU A 71 -28.55 -7.57 -14.50
N ALA A 72 -29.32 -7.94 -15.54
CA ALA A 72 -30.28 -7.03 -16.16
C ALA A 72 -31.26 -6.40 -15.16
N ARG A 73 -31.87 -7.21 -14.28
CA ARG A 73 -32.80 -6.72 -13.26
C ARG A 73 -32.15 -5.72 -12.30
N PHE A 74 -30.94 -6.03 -11.84
CA PHE A 74 -30.16 -5.14 -10.99
C PHE A 74 -29.81 -3.82 -11.70
N LEU A 75 -29.37 -3.88 -12.95
CA LEU A 75 -29.02 -2.69 -13.74
C LEU A 75 -30.22 -1.78 -14.00
N LEU A 76 -31.40 -2.35 -14.25
CA LEU A 76 -32.64 -1.58 -14.37
C LEU A 76 -32.99 -0.87 -13.06
N ASN A 77 -32.95 -1.60 -11.94
CA ASN A 77 -33.17 -1.01 -10.61
C ASN A 77 -32.15 0.11 -10.34
N ALA A 78 -30.88 -0.11 -10.69
CA ALA A 78 -29.83 0.89 -10.56
C ALA A 78 -30.15 2.16 -11.37
N VAL A 79 -30.52 2.03 -12.65
CA VAL A 79 -30.86 3.19 -13.49
C VAL A 79 -32.08 3.94 -12.94
N HIS A 80 -33.14 3.24 -12.53
CA HIS A 80 -34.30 3.90 -11.93
C HIS A 80 -33.98 4.59 -10.60
N TRP A 81 -33.15 3.96 -9.77
CA TRP A 81 -32.69 4.57 -8.53
C TRP A 81 -31.85 5.82 -8.79
N LEU A 82 -30.96 5.76 -9.77
CA LEU A 82 -30.08 6.87 -10.18
C LEU A 82 -30.85 8.04 -10.80
N ASP A 83 -31.89 7.76 -11.60
CA ASP A 83 -32.75 8.78 -12.21
C ASP A 83 -33.55 9.56 -11.16
N ALA A 84 -33.89 8.89 -10.05
CA ALA A 84 -34.66 9.47 -8.95
C ALA A 84 -36.05 10.01 -9.37
N GLY A 85 -36.63 9.44 -10.43
CA GLY A 85 -37.97 9.80 -10.92
C GLY A 85 -38.00 11.02 -11.85
N ARG A 86 -36.84 11.55 -12.27
CA ARG A 86 -36.74 12.65 -13.23
C ARG A 86 -37.21 12.24 -14.63
N LYS A 87 -37.20 10.94 -14.95
CA LYS A 87 -37.57 10.37 -16.26
C LYS A 87 -36.80 11.02 -17.41
N GLY A 88 -35.54 11.42 -17.14
CA GLY A 88 -34.70 12.06 -18.13
C GLY A 88 -34.00 11.04 -19.05
N LEU A 89 -33.13 11.53 -19.91
CA LEU A 89 -32.34 10.68 -20.80
C LEU A 89 -31.25 9.94 -20.01
N VAL A 90 -31.01 8.67 -20.34
CA VAL A 90 -29.85 7.90 -19.86
C VAL A 90 -28.76 7.98 -20.92
N GLY A 91 -27.71 8.75 -20.64
CA GLY A 91 -26.54 8.83 -21.50
C GLY A 91 -25.55 7.71 -21.19
N VAL A 92 -25.07 7.02 -22.23
CA VAL A 92 -24.15 5.90 -22.09
C VAL A 92 -22.88 6.21 -22.87
N ASP A 93 -21.73 6.16 -22.22
CA ASP A 93 -20.45 6.30 -22.89
C ASP A 93 -20.26 5.22 -23.97
N ALA A 94 -19.53 5.56 -25.04
CA ALA A 94 -19.33 4.67 -26.18
C ALA A 94 -18.71 3.31 -25.79
N SER A 95 -17.89 3.27 -24.73
CA SER A 95 -17.28 2.04 -24.21
C SER A 95 -18.32 1.04 -23.68
N LEU A 96 -19.49 1.52 -23.27
CA LEU A 96 -20.58 0.73 -22.68
C LEU A 96 -21.79 0.60 -23.60
N LYS A 97 -21.65 0.81 -24.92
CA LYS A 97 -22.78 0.78 -25.89
C LYS A 97 -23.71 -0.43 -25.78
N LYS A 98 -23.21 -1.57 -25.30
CA LYS A 98 -24.00 -2.80 -25.06
C LYS A 98 -25.07 -2.62 -23.96
N LEU A 99 -24.87 -1.68 -23.03
CA LEU A 99 -25.85 -1.33 -22.00
C LEU A 99 -27.11 -0.69 -22.62
N CYS A 100 -26.99 0.12 -23.68
CA CYS A 100 -28.17 0.69 -24.36
C CYS A 100 -29.10 -0.44 -24.85
N SER A 101 -28.55 -1.48 -25.47
CA SER A 101 -29.34 -2.62 -25.94
C SER A 101 -30.06 -3.36 -24.82
N LEU A 102 -29.51 -3.37 -23.61
CA LEU A 102 -30.13 -3.96 -22.43
C LEU A 102 -31.27 -3.07 -21.90
N LEU A 103 -31.05 -1.76 -21.82
CA LEU A 103 -32.03 -0.80 -21.29
C LEU A 103 -33.22 -0.57 -22.23
N CYS A 104 -32.99 -0.52 -23.54
CA CYS A 104 -34.06 -0.27 -24.52
C CYS A 104 -35.13 -1.39 -24.56
N ARG A 105 -34.80 -2.59 -24.08
CA ARG A 105 -35.77 -3.70 -23.98
C ARG A 105 -36.84 -3.47 -22.92
N GLU A 106 -36.63 -2.50 -22.04
CA GLU A 106 -37.41 -2.24 -20.82
C GLU A 106 -37.92 -0.79 -20.80
N GLU A 107 -38.10 -0.20 -21.99
CA GLU A 107 -38.67 1.15 -22.20
C GLU A 107 -37.89 2.31 -21.56
N VAL A 108 -36.63 2.08 -21.16
CA VAL A 108 -35.73 3.14 -20.68
C VAL A 108 -35.16 3.91 -21.86
N LYS A 109 -35.33 5.23 -21.88
CA LYS A 109 -34.75 6.13 -22.89
C LYS A 109 -33.24 6.22 -22.71
N ALA A 110 -32.49 5.37 -23.39
CA ALA A 110 -31.03 5.33 -23.35
C ALA A 110 -30.42 5.62 -24.73
N GLN A 111 -29.36 6.42 -24.77
CA GLN A 111 -28.59 6.66 -25.98
C GLN A 111 -27.09 6.72 -25.71
N VAL A 112 -26.29 6.45 -26.73
CA VAL A 112 -24.85 6.67 -26.64
C VAL A 112 -24.57 8.16 -26.74
N SER A 113 -23.96 8.76 -25.73
CA SER A 113 -23.63 10.18 -25.69
C SER A 113 -22.50 10.49 -24.71
N GLN A 114 -21.89 11.66 -24.84
CA GLN A 114 -21.07 12.26 -23.78
C GLN A 114 -21.97 12.86 -22.70
N LEU A 115 -21.39 13.33 -21.58
CA LEU A 115 -22.15 14.02 -20.54
C LEU A 115 -22.66 15.38 -21.04
N THR A 116 -23.97 15.54 -21.11
CA THR A 116 -24.70 16.75 -21.54
C THR A 116 -25.76 17.14 -20.49
N GLY A 117 -26.25 18.38 -20.52
CA GLY A 117 -27.13 18.92 -19.47
C GLY A 117 -28.54 18.32 -19.40
N ASP A 118 -28.98 17.60 -20.44
CA ASP A 118 -30.28 16.91 -20.52
C ASP A 118 -30.27 15.47 -19.96
N ILE A 119 -29.08 14.97 -19.58
CA ILE A 119 -28.92 13.63 -19.04
C ILE A 119 -29.36 13.60 -17.57
N SER A 120 -30.17 12.61 -17.24
CA SER A 120 -30.51 12.29 -15.84
C SER A 120 -29.51 11.30 -15.24
N VAL A 121 -29.15 10.27 -16.00
CA VAL A 121 -28.23 9.21 -15.58
C VAL A 121 -27.13 9.07 -16.61
N TYR A 122 -25.88 9.19 -16.19
CA TYR A 122 -24.72 8.95 -17.03
C TYR A 122 -24.05 7.63 -16.67
N CYS A 123 -23.80 6.80 -17.67
CA CYS A 123 -23.19 5.47 -17.53
C CYS A 123 -21.83 5.46 -18.21
N CYS A 124 -20.74 5.28 -17.48
CA CYS A 124 -19.40 5.31 -18.06
C CYS A 124 -18.44 4.26 -17.46
N SER A 125 -17.33 4.01 -18.14
CA SER A 125 -16.26 3.19 -17.58
C SER A 125 -15.42 4.01 -16.57
N SER A 126 -14.67 3.32 -15.72
CA SER A 126 -13.78 3.96 -14.72
C SER A 126 -12.35 4.21 -15.22
N TYR A 127 -12.11 4.16 -16.53
CA TYR A 127 -10.75 4.16 -17.11
C TYR A 127 -10.20 5.54 -17.48
N SER A 128 -11.01 6.59 -17.35
CA SER A 128 -10.65 7.97 -17.67
C SER A 128 -11.09 8.90 -16.55
N ASP A 129 -10.28 9.91 -16.26
CA ASP A 129 -10.53 10.99 -15.30
C ASP A 129 -10.73 12.35 -15.98
N ARG A 130 -10.76 12.40 -17.33
CA ARG A 130 -10.86 13.65 -18.10
C ARG A 130 -12.08 14.50 -17.75
N GLU A 131 -13.19 13.86 -17.40
CA GLU A 131 -14.46 14.52 -17.09
C GLU A 131 -14.74 14.59 -15.57
N ALA A 132 -13.72 14.38 -14.72
CA ALA A 132 -13.94 14.20 -13.28
C ALA A 132 -14.67 15.37 -12.62
N GLU A 133 -14.29 16.61 -12.93
CA GLU A 133 -14.95 17.81 -12.39
C GLU A 133 -16.41 17.91 -12.85
N GLY A 134 -16.67 17.65 -14.13
CA GLY A 134 -18.03 17.62 -14.68
C GLY A 134 -18.90 16.56 -14.02
N LEU A 135 -18.36 15.36 -13.81
CA LEU A 135 -19.05 14.27 -13.11
C LEU A 135 -19.32 14.60 -11.64
N HIS A 136 -18.37 15.27 -10.96
CA HIS A 136 -18.57 15.72 -9.58
C HIS A 136 -19.72 16.72 -9.48
N SER A 137 -19.76 17.74 -10.34
CA SER A 137 -20.84 18.73 -10.38
C SER A 137 -22.18 18.10 -10.75
N PHE A 138 -22.20 17.27 -11.80
CA PHE A 138 -23.38 16.55 -12.24
C PHE A 138 -24.03 15.74 -11.12
N VAL A 139 -23.25 14.92 -10.40
CA VAL A 139 -23.78 14.13 -9.28
C VAL A 139 -24.16 15.06 -8.11
N ALA A 140 -23.35 16.05 -7.76
CA ALA A 140 -23.67 16.97 -6.67
C ALA A 140 -25.02 17.68 -6.89
N GLU A 141 -25.33 18.05 -8.14
CA GLU A 141 -26.53 18.79 -8.50
C GLU A 141 -27.79 17.94 -8.60
N GLY A 142 -27.68 16.61 -8.68
CA GLY A 142 -28.83 15.71 -8.74
C GLY A 142 -28.69 14.55 -9.73
N GLY A 143 -27.64 14.55 -10.54
CA GLY A 143 -27.32 13.52 -11.52
C GLY A 143 -27.12 12.13 -10.92
N GLY A 144 -27.43 11.11 -11.71
CA GLY A 144 -27.18 9.72 -11.39
C GLY A 144 -25.97 9.19 -12.14
N LEU A 145 -25.02 8.57 -11.46
CA LEU A 145 -23.81 8.03 -12.09
C LEU A 145 -23.72 6.51 -11.92
N LEU A 146 -23.68 5.78 -13.05
CA LEU A 146 -23.40 4.34 -13.08
C LEU A 146 -21.99 4.13 -13.65
N VAL A 147 -21.06 3.66 -12.82
CA VAL A 147 -19.66 3.50 -13.21
C VAL A 147 -19.23 2.05 -13.09
N GLY A 148 -18.43 1.57 -14.05
CA GLY A 148 -17.91 0.21 -14.04
C GLY A 148 -16.47 0.12 -14.51
N GLY A 149 -15.67 -0.71 -13.85
CA GLY A 149 -14.34 -1.07 -14.32
C GLY A 149 -13.49 -1.66 -13.22
N GLN A 150 -12.25 -2.00 -13.56
CA GLN A 150 -11.33 -2.69 -12.67
C GLN A 150 -9.99 -1.98 -12.55
N ALA A 151 -9.43 -1.94 -11.33
CA ALA A 151 -8.17 -1.28 -11.05
C ALA A 151 -6.99 -2.28 -10.94
N TRP A 152 -7.25 -3.59 -10.87
CA TRP A 152 -6.19 -4.61 -10.71
C TRP A 152 -5.25 -4.65 -11.92
N TYR A 153 -5.77 -4.48 -13.13
CA TYR A 153 -4.95 -4.44 -14.34
C TYR A 153 -4.11 -3.17 -14.36
N TRP A 154 -4.71 -2.02 -14.01
CA TRP A 154 -3.95 -0.78 -13.89
C TRP A 154 -2.82 -0.92 -12.86
N ALA A 155 -3.09 -1.55 -11.71
CA ALA A 155 -2.10 -1.79 -10.67
C ALA A 155 -0.98 -2.72 -11.12
N SER A 156 -1.29 -3.75 -11.94
CA SER A 156 -0.26 -4.64 -12.52
C SER A 156 0.66 -3.93 -13.50
N GLN A 157 0.20 -2.85 -14.14
CA GLN A 157 1.02 -2.01 -15.03
C GLN A 157 1.72 -0.85 -14.29
N ASN A 158 1.35 -0.57 -13.04
CA ASN A 158 1.81 0.58 -12.27
C ASN A 158 2.35 0.16 -10.90
N HIS A 159 3.34 -0.73 -10.90
CA HIS A 159 3.98 -1.22 -9.68
C HIS A 159 4.44 -0.07 -8.77
N GLY A 160 4.20 -0.22 -7.47
CA GLY A 160 4.56 0.77 -6.45
C GLY A 160 3.64 2.00 -6.39
N LYS A 161 2.62 2.13 -7.27
CA LYS A 161 1.63 3.20 -7.19
C LYS A 161 0.34 2.71 -6.51
N ALA A 162 -0.15 3.47 -5.54
CA ALA A 162 -1.40 3.17 -4.87
C ALA A 162 -2.60 3.41 -5.81
N ALA A 163 -3.26 2.33 -6.25
CA ALA A 163 -4.43 2.40 -7.14
C ALA A 163 -5.56 3.25 -6.55
N VAL A 164 -5.80 3.17 -5.25
CA VAL A 164 -6.81 3.97 -4.52
C VAL A 164 -6.62 5.49 -4.70
N ALA A 165 -5.39 5.95 -4.99
CA ALA A 165 -5.05 7.35 -5.18
C ALA A 165 -4.84 7.75 -6.64
N LYS A 166 -4.26 6.86 -7.45
CA LYS A 166 -3.72 7.20 -8.77
C LYS A 166 -4.51 6.61 -9.94
N TYR A 167 -5.35 5.59 -9.71
CA TYR A 167 -6.22 5.03 -10.75
C TYR A 167 -7.23 6.10 -11.23
N PRO A 168 -7.40 6.32 -12.55
CA PRO A 168 -8.28 7.37 -13.07
C PRO A 168 -9.69 7.35 -12.46
N GLY A 169 -10.34 6.18 -12.39
CA GLY A 169 -11.66 6.05 -11.80
C GLY A 169 -11.75 6.48 -10.34
N ASN A 170 -10.68 6.31 -9.56
CA ASN A 170 -10.68 6.73 -8.15
C ASN A 170 -10.53 8.23 -7.97
N LYS A 171 -10.00 8.96 -8.96
CA LYS A 171 -10.05 10.43 -8.95
C LYS A 171 -11.49 10.96 -9.04
N ILE A 172 -12.39 10.16 -9.63
CA ILE A 172 -13.83 10.43 -9.65
C ILE A 172 -14.47 9.91 -8.36
N LEU A 173 -14.34 8.60 -8.10
CA LEU A 173 -15.11 7.87 -7.11
C LEU A 173 -14.77 8.21 -5.65
N ASN A 174 -13.51 8.57 -5.35
CA ASN A 174 -13.12 8.89 -3.97
C ASN A 174 -14.01 10.02 -3.42
N ARG A 175 -14.33 11.05 -4.22
CA ARG A 175 -15.19 12.15 -3.77
C ARG A 175 -16.59 11.69 -3.31
N PHE A 176 -17.06 10.57 -3.83
CA PHE A 176 -18.36 9.96 -3.51
C PHE A 176 -18.30 8.93 -2.38
N GLY A 177 -17.14 8.71 -1.76
CA GLY A 177 -17.02 7.75 -0.67
C GLY A 177 -16.73 6.31 -1.10
N LEU A 178 -16.33 6.10 -2.35
CA LEU A 178 -16.09 4.77 -2.94
C LEU A 178 -14.72 4.73 -3.63
N SER A 179 -14.02 3.61 -3.53
CA SER A 179 -12.78 3.39 -4.30
C SER A 179 -12.71 1.98 -4.86
N ILE A 180 -12.19 1.82 -6.07
CA ILE A 180 -11.85 0.53 -6.67
C ILE A 180 -10.40 0.19 -6.33
N LEU A 181 -10.18 -0.90 -5.61
CA LEU A 181 -8.85 -1.34 -5.17
C LEU A 181 -8.13 -2.10 -6.29
N GLY A 182 -6.79 -2.03 -6.31
CA GLY A 182 -5.94 -2.75 -7.25
C GLY A 182 -5.85 -4.26 -7.03
N ARG A 183 -6.79 -4.84 -6.28
CA ARG A 183 -6.87 -6.27 -5.96
C ARG A 183 -8.09 -6.87 -6.65
N SER A 184 -7.94 -8.09 -7.13
CA SER A 184 -9.00 -8.85 -7.77
C SER A 184 -9.50 -10.00 -6.91
N VAL A 185 -10.69 -10.49 -7.23
CA VAL A 185 -11.21 -11.76 -6.72
C VAL A 185 -11.73 -12.59 -7.89
N PRO A 186 -11.71 -13.93 -7.79
CA PRO A 186 -12.38 -14.77 -8.78
C PRO A 186 -13.85 -14.36 -8.92
N ALA A 187 -14.31 -14.25 -10.16
CA ALA A 187 -15.72 -13.98 -10.42
C ALA A 187 -16.57 -15.16 -9.90
N ALA A 188 -17.57 -14.84 -9.09
CA ALA A 188 -18.48 -15.83 -8.53
C ALA A 188 -19.89 -15.25 -8.40
N LYS A 189 -20.82 -16.13 -8.02
CA LYS A 189 -22.17 -15.74 -7.66
C LYS A 189 -22.22 -15.45 -6.17
N HIS A 190 -22.88 -14.35 -5.81
CA HIS A 190 -22.99 -13.93 -4.43
C HIS A 190 -24.44 -13.58 -4.09
N PRO A 191 -24.89 -13.88 -2.86
CA PRO A 191 -26.19 -13.41 -2.42
C PRO A 191 -26.22 -11.89 -2.42
N ALA A 192 -27.38 -11.32 -2.79
CA ALA A 192 -27.63 -9.90 -2.59
C ALA A 192 -27.51 -9.54 -1.10
N VAL A 193 -26.93 -8.38 -0.78
CA VAL A 193 -26.81 -7.91 0.60
C VAL A 193 -28.22 -7.74 1.19
N ARG A 194 -28.53 -8.51 2.24
CA ARG A 194 -29.84 -8.49 2.92
C ARG A 194 -29.94 -7.31 3.89
N SER A 195 -31.11 -6.99 4.39
CA SER A 195 -31.23 -6.05 5.52
C SER A 195 -30.50 -6.62 6.75
N GLY A 196 -29.64 -5.83 7.39
CA GLY A 196 -28.83 -6.28 8.54
C GLY A 196 -27.51 -5.54 8.73
N GLU A 197 -26.70 -6.01 9.68
CA GLU A 197 -25.36 -5.47 9.91
C GLU A 197 -24.34 -6.03 8.93
N HIS A 198 -23.81 -5.15 8.07
CA HIS A 198 -22.78 -5.51 7.09
C HIS A 198 -21.50 -4.74 7.34
N TYR A 199 -20.41 -5.29 6.79
CA TYR A 199 -19.13 -4.61 6.82
C TYR A 199 -19.23 -3.28 6.05
N HIS A 200 -18.82 -2.21 6.72
CA HIS A 200 -18.62 -0.89 6.15
C HIS A 200 -17.40 -0.28 6.85
N PHE A 201 -16.46 0.31 6.11
CA PHE A 201 -15.15 0.70 6.66
C PHE A 201 -15.30 1.59 7.90
N ARG A 202 -16.11 2.66 7.82
CA ARG A 202 -16.31 3.58 8.95
C ARG A 202 -17.00 2.90 10.15
N LYS A 203 -17.90 1.94 9.90
CA LYS A 203 -18.61 1.22 10.97
C LYS A 203 -17.64 0.29 11.69
N ALA A 204 -16.88 -0.49 10.93
CA ALA A 204 -15.83 -1.36 11.47
C ALA A 204 -14.78 -0.56 12.23
N LEU A 205 -14.33 0.59 11.70
CA LEU A 205 -13.39 1.48 12.38
C LEU A 205 -13.95 2.07 13.67
N ALA A 206 -15.22 2.48 13.69
CA ALA A 206 -15.86 2.99 14.90
C ALA A 206 -15.99 1.91 15.99
N LEU A 207 -16.38 0.69 15.61
CA LEU A 207 -16.41 -0.46 16.51
C LEU A 207 -15.02 -0.80 17.04
N PHE A 208 -14.01 -0.79 16.16
CA PHE A 208 -12.62 -1.06 16.52
C PHE A 208 -12.08 -0.02 17.50
N SER A 209 -12.28 1.27 17.20
CA SER A 209 -11.84 2.40 18.04
C SER A 209 -12.44 2.35 19.46
N ARG A 210 -13.66 1.82 19.61
CA ARG A 210 -14.28 1.59 20.93
C ARG A 210 -13.61 0.44 21.69
N HIS A 211 -13.30 -0.66 20.99
CA HIS A 211 -12.75 -1.87 21.62
C HIS A 211 -11.24 -1.85 21.81
N VAL A 212 -10.51 -0.93 21.18
CA VAL A 212 -9.04 -0.94 21.17
C VAL A 212 -8.43 -0.76 22.57
N ASP A 213 -9.12 -0.02 23.44
CA ASP A 213 -8.69 0.24 24.82
C ASP A 213 -9.26 -0.80 25.81
N GLU A 214 -10.23 -1.58 25.37
CA GLU A 214 -10.91 -2.58 26.20
C GLU A 214 -10.11 -3.89 26.20
N ARG A 215 -9.84 -4.42 27.40
CA ARG A 215 -9.28 -5.78 27.57
C ARG A 215 -10.31 -6.89 27.32
N GLU A 216 -11.51 -6.53 26.88
CA GLU A 216 -12.57 -7.49 26.57
C GLU A 216 -12.26 -8.29 25.30
N GLU A 217 -12.74 -9.55 25.30
CA GLU A 217 -12.70 -10.41 24.14
C GLU A 217 -13.45 -9.80 22.95
N LEU A 218 -12.85 -9.89 21.77
CA LEU A 218 -13.46 -9.45 20.52
C LEU A 218 -14.72 -10.26 20.22
N ARG A 219 -15.85 -9.58 20.10
CA ARG A 219 -17.14 -10.18 19.71
C ARG A 219 -17.45 -9.91 18.24
N SER A 220 -18.30 -10.74 17.66
CA SER A 220 -18.90 -10.46 16.35
C SER A 220 -19.76 -9.18 16.42
N PRO A 221 -19.83 -8.39 15.33
CA PRO A 221 -19.25 -8.67 14.03
C PRO A 221 -17.77 -8.23 13.89
N LEU A 222 -17.23 -7.47 14.85
CA LEU A 222 -15.88 -6.91 14.73
C LEU A 222 -14.81 -8.00 14.56
N LYS A 223 -14.89 -9.10 15.33
CA LYS A 223 -13.97 -10.24 15.23
C LYS A 223 -13.83 -10.78 13.80
N ASP A 224 -14.93 -10.80 13.05
CA ASP A 224 -15.00 -11.32 11.69
C ASP A 224 -14.53 -10.28 10.66
N TRP A 225 -14.47 -9.02 11.06
CA TRP A 225 -14.15 -7.87 10.21
C TRP A 225 -12.69 -7.39 10.32
N LEU A 226 -11.90 -7.86 11.29
CA LEU A 226 -10.55 -7.34 11.55
C LEU A 226 -9.62 -7.43 10.34
N GLN A 227 -9.60 -8.57 9.65
CA GLN A 227 -8.75 -8.72 8.47
C GLN A 227 -9.13 -7.72 7.36
N ARG A 228 -10.44 -7.56 7.10
CA ARG A 228 -10.95 -6.61 6.10
C ARG A 228 -10.66 -5.17 6.53
N LEU A 229 -10.87 -4.85 7.81
CA LEU A 229 -10.56 -3.55 8.39
C LEU A 229 -9.08 -3.20 8.25
N SER A 230 -8.16 -4.11 8.56
CA SER A 230 -6.71 -3.91 8.37
C SER A 230 -6.39 -3.55 6.92
N GLN A 231 -6.93 -4.33 5.97
CA GLN A 231 -6.70 -4.13 4.54
C GLN A 231 -7.31 -2.84 3.99
N ASP A 232 -8.41 -2.38 4.58
CA ASP A 232 -9.08 -1.12 4.22
C ASP A 232 -8.45 0.09 4.90
N CYS A 233 -7.93 -0.03 6.12
CA CYS A 233 -7.10 0.99 6.75
C CYS A 233 -5.87 1.27 5.89
N ALA A 234 -5.18 0.23 5.44
CA ALA A 234 -4.03 0.36 4.54
C ALA A 234 -4.43 1.10 3.26
N ALA A 235 -5.47 0.65 2.56
CA ALA A 235 -5.93 1.31 1.35
C ALA A 235 -6.38 2.76 1.59
N PHE A 236 -7.16 3.02 2.64
CA PHE A 236 -7.73 4.33 2.93
C PHE A 236 -6.64 5.37 3.21
N LEU A 237 -5.59 5.00 3.95
CA LEU A 237 -4.48 5.92 4.28
C LEU A 237 -3.71 6.39 3.06
N HIS A 238 -3.72 5.65 1.95
CA HIS A 238 -3.12 6.11 0.69
C HIS A 238 -4.00 7.09 -0.09
N ILE A 239 -5.25 7.34 0.32
CA ILE A 239 -6.11 8.34 -0.32
C ILE A 239 -5.58 9.75 0.04
N PRO A 240 -5.32 10.63 -0.94
CA PRO A 240 -4.84 11.99 -0.65
C PRO A 240 -5.80 12.76 0.27
N ALA A 241 -5.30 13.22 1.42
CA ALA A 241 -6.08 13.94 2.42
C ALA A 241 -5.93 15.47 2.37
N LEU A 242 -4.95 16.01 1.62
CA LEU A 242 -4.53 17.41 1.66
C LEU A 242 -5.68 18.41 1.40
N ASP A 243 -6.61 18.04 0.51
CA ASP A 243 -7.74 18.90 0.11
C ASP A 243 -9.11 18.34 0.51
N CYS A 244 -9.16 17.36 1.42
CA CYS A 244 -10.40 16.73 1.86
C CYS A 244 -10.49 16.72 3.40
N PRO A 245 -11.19 17.69 4.02
CA PRO A 245 -11.33 17.76 5.48
C PRO A 245 -11.88 16.47 6.10
N ALA A 246 -12.76 15.76 5.39
CA ALA A 246 -13.30 14.48 5.85
C ALA A 246 -12.22 13.40 5.96
N TYR A 247 -11.25 13.36 5.04
CA TYR A 247 -10.13 12.42 5.09
C TYR A 247 -9.07 12.85 6.08
N ALA A 248 -8.73 14.14 6.13
CA ALA A 248 -7.84 14.66 7.15
C ALA A 248 -8.37 14.33 8.57
N SER A 249 -9.68 14.44 8.79
CA SER A 249 -10.31 14.05 10.05
C SER A 249 -10.18 12.54 10.34
N LEU A 250 -10.40 11.67 9.35
CA LEU A 250 -10.23 10.22 9.52
C LEU A 250 -8.77 9.81 9.75
N HIS A 251 -7.81 10.39 9.03
CA HIS A 251 -6.38 10.22 9.30
C HIS A 251 -6.05 10.60 10.75
N ARG A 252 -6.59 11.74 11.22
CA ARG A 252 -6.42 12.18 12.60
C ARG A 252 -7.05 11.21 13.61
N ILE A 253 -8.22 10.65 13.31
CA ILE A 253 -8.86 9.62 14.16
C ILE A 253 -7.98 8.37 14.24
N LEU A 254 -7.51 7.86 13.10
CA LEU A 254 -6.62 6.70 13.03
C LEU A 254 -5.31 6.94 13.81
N THR A 255 -4.74 8.13 13.67
CA THR A 255 -3.54 8.56 14.41
C THR A 255 -3.82 8.60 15.91
N LYS A 256 -4.94 9.18 16.34
CA LYS A 256 -5.34 9.23 17.76
C LYS A 256 -5.59 7.85 18.35
N VAL A 257 -6.21 6.94 17.59
CA VAL A 257 -6.37 5.54 18.01
C VAL A 257 -5.01 4.94 18.31
N LEU A 258 -4.07 5.04 17.37
CA LEU A 258 -2.72 4.49 17.56
C LEU A 258 -1.96 5.17 18.70
N GLN A 259 -2.05 6.49 18.84
CA GLN A 259 -1.41 7.22 19.93
C GLN A 259 -1.97 6.86 21.32
N ARG A 260 -3.25 6.51 21.41
CA ARG A 260 -3.88 6.09 22.68
C ARG A 260 -3.52 4.64 23.02
N SER A 261 -3.53 3.75 22.03
CA SER A 261 -3.29 2.33 22.24
C SER A 261 -1.81 1.93 22.25
N GLY A 262 -0.96 2.77 21.67
CA GLY A 262 0.44 2.45 21.42
C GLY A 262 0.64 1.48 20.24
N ILE A 263 1.90 1.33 19.83
CA ILE A 263 2.29 0.32 18.84
C ILE A 263 2.49 -1.01 19.59
N PRO A 264 1.76 -2.09 19.22
CA PRO A 264 1.90 -3.37 19.90
C PRO A 264 3.33 -3.92 19.80
N PRO A 265 3.89 -4.50 20.87
CA PRO A 265 5.14 -5.23 20.77
C PRO A 265 4.92 -6.47 19.91
N VAL A 266 5.88 -6.77 19.03
CA VAL A 266 5.86 -7.99 18.21
C VAL A 266 7.27 -8.55 18.12
N SER A 267 7.42 -9.79 18.54
CA SER A 267 8.70 -10.50 18.53
C SER A 267 8.49 -12.00 18.48
N ARG A 268 9.57 -12.79 18.36
CA ARG A 268 9.50 -14.25 18.50
C ARG A 268 8.83 -14.71 19.78
N HIS A 269 9.08 -13.98 20.87
CA HIS A 269 8.58 -14.32 22.21
C HIS A 269 7.20 -13.72 22.49
N CYS A 270 6.75 -12.79 21.65
CA CYS A 270 5.43 -12.16 21.71
C CYS A 270 4.84 -12.11 20.28
N PRO A 271 4.41 -13.26 19.73
CA PRO A 271 3.86 -13.31 18.39
C PRO A 271 2.45 -12.73 18.34
N VAL A 272 2.09 -12.13 17.21
CA VAL A 272 0.80 -11.49 16.96
C VAL A 272 0.04 -12.27 15.89
N LYS A 273 -1.18 -12.73 16.20
CA LYS A 273 -2.04 -13.41 15.21
C LYS A 273 -2.60 -12.39 14.21
N SER A 274 -2.67 -12.76 12.93
CA SER A 274 -3.20 -11.90 11.85
C SER A 274 -4.63 -11.40 12.07
N ASN A 275 -5.48 -12.18 12.73
CA ASN A 275 -6.87 -11.79 13.07
C ASN A 275 -6.98 -11.27 14.52
N SER A 276 -6.18 -10.27 14.88
CA SER A 276 -6.13 -9.68 16.23
C SER A 276 -6.20 -8.14 16.18
N LYS A 277 -6.43 -7.49 17.33
CA LYS A 277 -6.42 -6.01 17.41
C LYS A 277 -5.01 -5.48 17.12
N GLU A 278 -4.02 -6.20 17.61
CA GLU A 278 -2.60 -5.89 17.50
C GLU A 278 -2.14 -5.91 16.04
N ALA A 279 -2.60 -6.87 15.23
CA ALA A 279 -2.30 -6.91 13.80
C ALA A 279 -2.86 -5.68 13.06
N VAL A 280 -4.10 -5.26 13.38
CA VAL A 280 -4.70 -4.05 12.81
C VAL A 280 -3.90 -2.81 13.21
N LEU A 281 -3.48 -2.70 14.47
CA LEU A 281 -2.66 -1.59 14.95
C LEU A 281 -1.28 -1.54 14.30
N LEU A 282 -0.61 -2.69 14.12
CA LEU A 282 0.68 -2.78 13.43
C LEU A 282 0.56 -2.35 11.96
N CYS A 283 -0.51 -2.78 11.28
CA CYS A 283 -0.81 -2.35 9.92
C CYS A 283 -1.06 -0.84 9.86
N MET A 284 -1.91 -0.30 10.75
CA MET A 284 -2.17 1.14 10.84
C MET A 284 -0.90 1.95 11.10
N ALA A 285 -0.04 1.51 12.01
CA ALA A 285 1.23 2.17 12.33
C ALA A 285 2.16 2.23 11.12
N THR A 286 2.29 1.11 10.42
CA THR A 286 3.11 1.01 9.20
C THR A 286 2.60 1.99 8.15
N GLU A 287 1.30 1.96 7.85
CA GLU A 287 0.70 2.76 6.78
C GLU A 287 0.65 4.27 7.10
N LEU A 288 0.40 4.64 8.36
CA LEU A 288 0.52 6.02 8.81
C LEU A 288 1.96 6.52 8.66
N SER A 289 2.96 5.71 9.02
CA SER A 289 4.36 6.08 8.86
C SER A 289 4.78 6.27 7.39
N LEU A 290 4.10 5.60 6.46
CA LEU A 290 4.35 5.76 5.03
C LEU A 290 3.79 7.06 4.46
N THR A 291 2.76 7.62 5.09
CA THR A 291 2.03 8.80 4.62
C THR A 291 2.36 10.08 5.39
N MET A 292 2.92 9.96 6.59
CA MET A 292 3.43 11.08 7.38
C MET A 292 4.85 11.48 6.97
N THR A 293 5.16 12.76 7.14
CA THR A 293 6.52 13.30 6.97
C THR A 293 7.42 12.99 8.17
N ASP A 294 6.85 12.83 9.36
CA ASP A 294 7.58 12.53 10.61
C ASP A 294 6.92 11.37 11.37
N SER A 295 7.65 10.27 11.51
CA SER A 295 7.17 9.08 12.23
C SER A 295 7.36 9.19 13.75
N ALA A 296 8.14 10.16 14.24
CA ALA A 296 8.37 10.33 15.68
C ALA A 296 7.06 10.61 16.43
N ALA A 297 6.12 11.31 15.78
CA ALA A 297 4.78 11.58 16.28
C ALA A 297 3.95 10.32 16.60
N LEU A 298 4.32 9.16 16.03
CA LEU A 298 3.65 7.87 16.27
C LEU A 298 4.27 7.08 17.43
N VAL A 299 5.58 7.22 17.65
CA VAL A 299 6.33 6.38 18.59
C VAL A 299 6.28 6.94 20.02
N GLN A 300 5.91 8.21 20.20
CA GLN A 300 5.88 8.91 21.51
C GLN A 300 7.19 8.78 22.33
N LYS A 301 8.29 8.36 21.69
CA LYS A 301 9.63 8.38 22.29
C LYS A 301 10.20 9.77 22.10
N SER A 302 10.78 10.34 23.16
CA SER A 302 11.72 11.45 23.02
C SER A 302 12.78 11.00 22.01
N ALA A 303 13.09 11.83 21.01
CA ALA A 303 14.26 11.61 20.18
C ALA A 303 15.43 11.39 21.14
N ALA A 304 15.95 10.16 21.21
CA ALA A 304 17.25 9.96 21.83
C ALA A 304 18.22 10.89 21.09
N GLU A 305 19.21 11.45 21.77
CA GLU A 305 20.19 12.37 21.18
C GLU A 305 20.93 11.68 20.02
N VAL A 306 20.33 11.70 18.83
CA VAL A 306 20.99 11.31 17.61
C VAL A 306 21.99 12.41 17.31
N CYS A 307 23.22 12.00 17.05
CA CYS A 307 24.31 12.90 16.75
C CYS A 307 23.86 13.91 15.68
N ALA A 308 23.79 15.20 16.04
CA ALA A 308 23.29 16.25 15.15
C ALA A 308 24.22 16.53 13.96
N LEU A 309 25.42 15.96 13.95
CA LEU A 309 26.41 16.19 12.91
C LEU A 309 26.20 15.25 11.71
N PRO A 310 26.18 15.79 10.48
CA PRO A 310 26.06 14.98 9.28
C PRO A 310 27.25 14.02 9.11
N ILE A 311 26.96 12.76 8.77
CA ILE A 311 27.98 11.76 8.44
C ILE A 311 28.10 11.66 6.93
N THR A 312 29.26 12.02 6.39
CA THR A 312 29.56 11.89 4.96
C THR A 312 30.16 10.53 4.64
N VAL A 313 29.62 9.88 3.61
CA VAL A 313 30.10 8.60 3.07
C VAL A 313 30.11 8.65 1.54
N GLU A 314 30.99 7.87 0.93
CA GLU A 314 31.05 7.73 -0.53
C GLU A 314 30.41 6.40 -0.94
N ILE A 315 29.44 6.45 -1.85
CA ILE A 315 28.82 5.26 -2.45
C ILE A 315 29.34 5.06 -3.88
N ASP A 316 29.33 3.82 -4.36
CA ASP A 316 29.55 3.52 -5.78
C ASP A 316 28.21 3.50 -6.53
N GLY A 317 27.93 4.58 -7.26
CA GLY A 317 26.77 4.74 -8.12
C GLY A 317 26.90 4.04 -9.48
N THR A 318 27.94 3.23 -9.70
CA THR A 318 28.08 2.41 -10.92
C THR A 318 27.40 1.06 -10.72
N ASN A 319 26.61 0.62 -11.70
CA ASN A 319 26.01 -0.71 -11.73
C ASN A 319 25.98 -1.25 -13.16
N PRO A 320 26.88 -2.18 -13.53
CA PRO A 320 26.92 -2.76 -14.88
C PRO A 320 25.83 -3.82 -15.11
N GLY A 321 24.96 -4.08 -14.13
CA GLY A 321 23.93 -5.11 -14.20
C GLY A 321 22.95 -4.92 -15.36
N GLU A 322 22.34 -6.03 -15.78
CA GLU A 322 21.34 -6.07 -16.84
C GLU A 322 20.02 -5.43 -16.40
N GLU A 323 19.11 -5.23 -17.36
CA GLU A 323 17.84 -4.56 -17.12
C GLU A 323 17.06 -5.20 -15.96
N ARG A 324 16.51 -4.36 -15.06
CA ARG A 324 15.83 -4.73 -13.80
C ARG A 324 16.74 -5.25 -12.68
N GLN A 325 18.05 -5.41 -12.88
CA GLN A 325 18.99 -5.77 -11.81
C GLN A 325 19.49 -4.53 -11.06
N THR A 326 18.77 -4.12 -10.02
CA THR A 326 19.25 -3.07 -9.11
C THR A 326 20.35 -3.59 -8.19
N ALA A 327 21.22 -2.69 -7.71
CA ALA A 327 22.29 -3.02 -6.80
C ALA A 327 22.23 -2.16 -5.53
N TRP A 328 22.29 -2.79 -4.36
CA TRP A 328 22.23 -2.08 -3.08
C TRP A 328 23.63 -1.74 -2.58
N ARG A 329 23.85 -0.45 -2.31
CA ARG A 329 25.10 0.07 -1.74
C ARG A 329 24.91 0.31 -0.25
N SER A 330 25.71 -0.41 0.55
CA SER A 330 25.79 -0.22 2.00
C SER A 330 26.45 1.11 2.32
N THR A 331 25.85 1.88 3.21
CA THR A 331 26.42 3.16 3.70
C THR A 331 27.22 2.99 5.00
N GLY A 332 27.04 1.88 5.71
CA GLY A 332 27.54 1.71 7.08
C GLY A 332 26.80 2.59 8.10
N LEU A 333 25.64 3.13 7.73
CA LEU A 333 24.81 3.99 8.59
C LEU A 333 23.48 3.30 8.90
N TYR A 334 22.89 3.67 10.03
CA TYR A 334 21.63 3.17 10.53
C TYR A 334 20.75 4.35 10.94
N LEU A 335 19.50 4.35 10.50
CA LEU A 335 18.47 5.29 10.95
C LEU A 335 17.79 4.72 12.20
N PRO A 336 17.88 5.38 13.37
CA PRO A 336 17.18 4.94 14.57
C PRO A 336 15.65 4.87 14.41
N GLU A 337 15.01 4.02 15.19
CA GLU A 337 13.56 3.82 15.21
C GLU A 337 12.81 5.16 15.39
N GLY A 338 11.81 5.41 14.54
CA GLY A 338 10.97 6.61 14.58
C GLY A 338 11.67 7.91 14.13
N HIS A 339 12.95 7.88 13.77
CA HIS A 339 13.69 9.08 13.38
C HIS A 339 13.57 9.38 11.89
N THR A 340 13.87 10.63 11.55
CA THR A 340 13.93 11.13 10.18
C THR A 340 15.38 11.38 9.78
N ALA A 341 15.78 10.86 8.63
CA ALA A 341 17.06 11.19 8.00
C ALA A 341 16.87 12.30 6.97
N VAL A 342 17.82 13.25 6.95
CA VAL A 342 17.99 14.21 5.85
C VAL A 342 19.26 13.82 5.12
N ILE A 343 19.12 13.40 3.87
CA ILE A 343 20.24 12.94 3.04
C ILE A 343 20.49 13.97 1.96
N THR A 344 21.69 14.53 1.97
CA THR A 344 22.16 15.48 0.97
C THR A 344 22.92 14.74 -0.14
N PHE A 345 22.43 14.86 -1.37
CA PHE A 345 22.96 14.29 -2.59
C PHE A 345 23.52 15.39 -3.53
N PRO A 346 24.55 15.07 -4.33
CA PRO A 346 25.03 15.97 -5.38
C PRO A 346 23.98 16.08 -6.51
N CYS A 347 24.01 17.18 -7.27
CA CYS A 347 23.06 17.42 -8.37
C CYS A 347 22.94 16.22 -9.33
N LEU A 348 24.06 15.57 -9.65
CA LEU A 348 24.12 14.43 -10.58
C LEU A 348 23.30 13.20 -10.14
N ALA A 349 23.02 13.06 -8.85
CA ALA A 349 22.27 11.93 -8.32
C ALA A 349 20.75 12.16 -8.37
N VAL A 350 20.31 13.42 -8.43
CA VAL A 350 18.87 13.77 -8.44
C VAL A 350 18.24 13.36 -9.76
N GLY A 351 17.13 12.62 -9.71
CA GLY A 351 16.42 12.18 -10.92
C GLY A 351 17.14 11.09 -11.73
N SER A 352 18.28 10.57 -11.25
CA SER A 352 19.06 9.52 -11.93
C SER A 352 18.50 8.10 -11.77
N GLY A 353 17.34 7.96 -11.15
CA GLY A 353 16.71 6.67 -10.83
C GLY A 353 17.25 5.97 -9.58
N LEU A 354 18.20 6.58 -8.87
CA LEU A 354 18.63 6.14 -7.54
C LEU A 354 17.46 6.21 -6.53
N LYS A 355 17.47 5.27 -5.57
CA LYS A 355 16.51 5.26 -4.45
C LYS A 355 17.23 5.14 -3.11
N VAL A 356 16.65 5.71 -2.07
CA VAL A 356 17.04 5.43 -0.69
C VAL A 356 16.17 4.29 -0.18
N GLN A 357 16.78 3.31 0.49
CA GLN A 357 16.06 2.32 1.27
C GLN A 357 16.57 2.28 2.72
N ILE A 358 15.64 2.29 3.66
CA ILE A 358 15.87 2.02 5.08
C ILE A 358 15.41 0.60 5.37
N GLY A 359 16.25 -0.19 6.03
CA GLY A 359 15.99 -1.58 6.36
C GLY A 359 16.59 -2.56 5.36
N CYS A 360 17.14 -3.67 5.86
CA CYS A 360 17.85 -4.68 5.07
C CYS A 360 16.93 -5.74 4.42
N HIS A 361 15.65 -5.73 4.76
CA HIS A 361 14.68 -6.76 4.33
C HIS A 361 14.07 -6.45 2.96
N THR A 362 13.36 -7.43 2.41
CA THR A 362 12.47 -7.26 1.24
C THR A 362 11.10 -7.89 1.43
N ASP A 363 10.93 -8.67 2.51
CA ASP A 363 9.73 -9.43 2.81
C ASP A 363 8.56 -8.54 3.23
N ASP A 364 7.37 -8.91 2.73
CA ASP A 364 6.08 -8.44 3.23
C ASP A 364 5.37 -9.61 3.94
N LEU A 365 5.30 -9.54 5.27
CA LEU A 365 4.66 -10.58 6.08
C LEU A 365 3.16 -10.31 6.31
N SER A 366 2.54 -9.34 5.65
CA SER A 366 1.13 -8.95 5.87
C SER A 366 0.12 -10.10 5.63
N HIS A 367 0.55 -11.18 4.97
CA HIS A 367 -0.24 -12.38 4.71
C HIS A 367 0.08 -13.55 5.66
N ALA A 368 1.04 -13.41 6.56
CA ALA A 368 1.38 -14.46 7.51
C ALA A 368 0.22 -14.68 8.50
N ALA A 369 -0.06 -15.94 8.84
CA ALA A 369 -1.10 -16.26 9.83
C ALA A 369 -0.75 -15.72 11.23
N GLU A 370 0.54 -15.65 11.53
CA GLU A 370 1.13 -15.17 12.76
C GLU A 370 2.40 -14.35 12.45
N LEU A 371 2.57 -13.23 13.14
CA LEU A 371 3.67 -12.28 13.01
C LEU A 371 4.60 -12.40 14.22
N LYS A 372 5.88 -12.68 13.98
CA LYS A 372 6.98 -12.72 14.96
C LYS A 372 7.87 -11.48 14.87
N ARG A 373 7.54 -10.57 13.96
CA ARG A 373 8.04 -9.18 13.88
C ARG A 373 7.02 -8.33 13.13
N ALA A 374 7.24 -7.02 13.06
CA ALA A 374 6.42 -6.15 12.25
C ALA A 374 6.42 -6.59 10.78
N PRO A 375 5.27 -6.48 10.08
CA PRO A 375 5.08 -7.17 8.80
C PRO A 375 5.95 -6.60 7.68
N VAL A 376 6.05 -5.27 7.61
CA VAL A 376 6.90 -4.54 6.66
C VAL A 376 7.78 -3.58 7.46
N VAL A 377 9.09 -3.81 7.43
CA VAL A 377 10.10 -3.06 8.21
C VAL A 377 11.05 -2.27 7.32
N ILE A 378 10.58 -1.89 6.13
CA ILE A 378 11.35 -1.14 5.14
C ILE A 378 10.66 0.16 4.77
N ARG A 379 11.47 1.15 4.39
CA ARG A 379 11.02 2.40 3.78
C ARG A 379 11.86 2.69 2.56
N THR A 380 11.23 2.97 1.42
CA THR A 380 11.92 3.32 0.18
C THR A 380 11.36 4.61 -0.39
N CYS A 381 12.24 5.49 -0.89
CA CYS A 381 11.84 6.66 -1.65
C CYS A 381 12.80 6.93 -2.82
N ASP A 382 12.27 7.48 -3.91
CA ASP A 382 13.10 7.97 -5.02
C ASP A 382 13.86 9.23 -4.59
N ILE A 383 15.04 9.45 -5.18
CA ILE A 383 15.81 10.68 -4.94
C ILE A 383 15.31 11.78 -5.87
N ALA A 384 14.31 12.53 -5.39
CA ALA A 384 13.62 13.56 -6.18
C ALA A 384 14.26 14.95 -6.07
N CYS A 385 15.05 15.19 -5.02
CA CYS A 385 15.74 16.47 -4.79
C CYS A 385 17.08 16.26 -4.08
N GLN A 386 17.91 17.30 -4.02
CA GLN A 386 19.24 17.22 -3.39
C GLN A 386 19.16 16.92 -1.88
N LYS A 387 18.21 17.51 -1.16
CA LYS A 387 17.97 17.25 0.26
C LYS A 387 16.75 16.34 0.41
N GLN A 388 16.99 15.04 0.30
CA GLN A 388 15.93 14.05 0.42
C GLN A 388 15.65 13.76 1.90
N THR A 389 14.38 13.86 2.31
CA THR A 389 13.94 13.50 3.66
C THR A 389 13.29 12.12 3.63
N ILE A 390 13.60 11.27 4.61
CA ILE A 390 13.00 9.94 4.77
C ILE A 390 12.84 9.60 6.26
N SER A 391 11.61 9.27 6.65
CA SER A 391 11.28 8.80 8.00
C SER A 391 10.96 7.30 7.97
N CYS A 392 11.43 6.55 8.98
CA CYS A 392 11.15 5.12 9.11
C CYS A 392 10.68 4.81 10.53
N LEU A 393 9.50 4.19 10.66
CA LEU A 393 8.94 3.82 11.96
C LEU A 393 9.87 2.86 12.71
N TRP A 394 10.36 1.83 12.04
CA TRP A 394 11.12 0.73 12.65
C TRP A 394 12.64 0.97 12.68
N GLY A 395 13.10 2.05 12.05
CA GLY A 395 14.52 2.26 11.78
C GLY A 395 15.09 1.25 10.78
N GLY A 396 16.40 1.26 10.58
CA GLY A 396 17.05 0.31 9.67
C GLY A 396 18.39 0.80 9.13
N LEU A 397 19.17 -0.14 8.58
CA LEU A 397 20.37 0.19 7.80
C LEU A 397 19.98 1.05 6.57
N ILE A 398 20.80 2.04 6.25
CA ILE A 398 20.57 2.95 5.13
C ILE A 398 21.30 2.41 3.90
N TYR A 399 20.54 2.21 2.83
CA TYR A 399 21.02 1.73 1.54
C TYR A 399 20.72 2.73 0.44
N ILE A 400 21.60 2.80 -0.55
CA ILE A 400 21.30 3.44 -1.83
C ILE A 400 21.14 2.36 -2.88
N ILE A 401 19.95 2.29 -3.48
CA ILE A 401 19.62 1.38 -4.56
C ILE A 401 19.99 2.05 -5.87
N VAL A 402 20.94 1.41 -6.58
CA VAL A 402 21.45 1.86 -7.86
C VAL A 402 20.75 1.10 -8.99
N PRO A 403 20.09 1.78 -9.95
CA PRO A 403 19.43 1.10 -11.05
C PRO A 403 20.45 0.41 -11.95
N ALA A 404 20.00 -0.57 -12.72
CA ALA A 404 20.81 -1.22 -13.74
C ALA A 404 21.39 -0.19 -14.72
N ARG A 405 22.61 -0.46 -15.23
CA ARG A 405 23.34 0.36 -16.20
C ARG A 405 23.70 1.78 -15.73
N SER A 406 23.64 2.06 -14.42
CA SER A 406 24.09 3.35 -13.89
C SER A 406 25.60 3.50 -14.00
N VAL A 407 26.07 4.70 -14.33
CA VAL A 407 27.48 5.05 -14.55
C VAL A 407 27.93 6.27 -13.75
N LEU A 408 27.26 6.55 -12.63
CA LEU A 408 27.48 7.77 -11.83
C LEU A 408 28.84 7.80 -11.12
N GLY A 409 29.57 6.68 -11.07
CA GLY A 409 30.86 6.61 -10.40
C GLY A 409 30.73 6.80 -8.88
N LYS A 410 31.72 7.44 -8.27
CA LYS A 410 31.73 7.73 -6.84
C LYS A 410 30.80 8.90 -6.52
N VAL A 411 29.84 8.68 -5.63
CA VAL A 411 28.85 9.68 -5.23
C VAL A 411 29.02 9.96 -3.74
N PRO A 412 29.48 11.15 -3.34
CA PRO A 412 29.51 11.53 -1.93
C PRO A 412 28.09 11.86 -1.46
N ILE A 413 27.67 11.32 -0.32
CA ILE A 413 26.39 11.62 0.30
C ILE A 413 26.63 12.02 1.76
N SER A 414 25.79 12.91 2.29
CA SER A 414 25.85 13.34 3.68
C SER A 414 24.53 13.07 4.37
N VAL A 415 24.55 12.40 5.52
CA VAL A 415 23.35 11.93 6.21
C VAL A 415 23.27 12.53 7.62
N GLU A 416 22.20 13.28 7.87
CA GLU A 416 21.81 13.77 9.19
C GLU A 416 20.77 12.83 9.81
N GLY A 417 20.75 12.70 11.14
CA GLY A 417 19.78 11.84 11.84
C GLY A 417 20.11 10.34 11.82
N ALA A 418 21.32 9.96 11.44
CA ALA A 418 21.79 8.58 11.42
C ALA A 418 22.92 8.32 12.43
N VAL A 419 23.09 7.05 12.81
CA VAL A 419 24.22 6.56 13.61
C VAL A 419 25.07 5.59 12.79
N ARG A 420 26.32 5.36 13.20
CA ARG A 420 27.17 4.35 12.55
C ARG A 420 26.69 2.94 12.89
N ALA A 421 26.80 2.04 11.91
CA ALA A 421 26.58 0.61 12.07
C ALA A 421 27.90 -0.16 12.01
N PRO A 422 28.08 -1.26 12.75
CA PRO A 422 29.23 -2.13 12.58
C PRO A 422 29.27 -2.66 11.14
N PHE A 423 30.29 -2.26 10.38
CA PHE A 423 30.47 -2.68 9.00
C PHE A 423 31.93 -3.08 8.78
N PHE A 424 32.16 -4.37 8.53
CA PHE A 424 33.47 -4.90 8.20
C PHE A 424 33.50 -5.34 6.75
N LYS A 425 34.50 -4.88 5.99
CA LYS A 425 34.74 -5.31 4.62
C LYS A 425 36.14 -5.91 4.50
N LEU A 426 36.20 -7.15 4.03
CA LEU A 426 37.45 -7.88 3.88
C LEU A 426 38.40 -7.13 2.92
N GLY A 427 39.64 -6.91 3.35
CA GLY A 427 40.66 -6.18 2.60
C GLY A 427 40.61 -4.64 2.74
N GLU A 428 39.53 -4.07 3.26
CA GLU A 428 39.37 -2.61 3.42
C GLU A 428 39.32 -2.17 4.89
N THR A 429 38.62 -2.91 5.74
CA THR A 429 38.49 -2.53 7.16
C THR A 429 39.74 -2.88 7.95
N CYS A 430 40.26 -1.89 8.69
CA CYS A 430 41.41 -2.06 9.58
C CYS A 430 41.03 -2.89 10.81
N GLU A 431 41.81 -3.93 11.13
CA GLU A 431 41.52 -4.83 12.26
C GLU A 431 41.59 -4.13 13.62
N SER A 432 42.57 -3.24 13.82
CA SER A 432 42.71 -2.52 15.10
C SER A 432 41.51 -1.60 15.33
N GLN A 433 41.03 -0.92 14.28
CA GLN A 433 39.82 -0.10 14.33
C GLN A 433 38.56 -0.95 14.52
N TRP A 434 38.50 -2.13 13.90
CA TRP A 434 37.40 -3.08 14.12
C TRP A 434 37.26 -3.44 15.60
N LYS A 435 38.37 -3.87 16.21
CA LYS A 435 38.41 -4.29 17.62
C LYS A 435 38.16 -3.13 18.58
N ALA A 436 38.75 -1.97 18.31
CA ALA A 436 38.68 -0.83 19.22
C ALA A 436 37.33 -0.10 19.15
N CYS A 437 36.75 0.07 17.94
CA CYS A 437 35.64 1.00 17.73
C CYS A 437 34.49 0.42 16.91
N ILE A 438 34.75 -0.09 15.70
CA ILE A 438 33.68 -0.34 14.70
C ILE A 438 32.69 -1.40 15.17
N ARG A 439 33.17 -2.49 15.79
CA ARG A 439 32.29 -3.55 16.31
C ARG A 439 31.37 -3.07 17.45
N HIS A 440 31.69 -1.95 18.08
CA HIS A 440 30.95 -1.36 19.19
C HIS A 440 30.01 -0.22 18.79
N TYR A 441 29.88 0.08 17.50
CA TYR A 441 28.91 1.06 17.04
C TYR A 441 27.46 0.69 17.43
N PRO A 442 26.60 1.70 17.67
CA PRO A 442 25.36 1.51 18.42
C PRO A 442 24.24 0.82 17.63
N ALA A 443 24.34 0.75 16.29
CA ALA A 443 23.27 0.16 15.48
C ALA A 443 22.96 -1.30 15.88
N PRO A 444 21.69 -1.74 15.82
CA PRO A 444 21.30 -3.10 16.16
C PRO A 444 21.61 -4.12 15.06
N TRP A 445 21.96 -3.66 13.86
CA TRP A 445 22.34 -4.50 12.72
C TRP A 445 23.77 -4.18 12.28
N ALA A 446 24.48 -5.24 11.85
CA ALA A 446 25.83 -5.20 11.35
C ALA A 446 25.93 -5.85 9.97
N GLU A 447 26.90 -5.42 9.17
CA GLU A 447 27.23 -6.03 7.88
C GLU A 447 28.67 -6.54 7.87
N LEU A 448 28.87 -7.75 7.34
CA LEU A 448 30.18 -8.33 7.05
C LEU A 448 30.25 -8.62 5.56
N ALA A 449 31.18 -7.97 4.86
CA ALA A 449 31.25 -7.96 3.40
C ALA A 449 32.54 -8.58 2.85
N VAL A 450 32.36 -9.34 1.76
CA VAL A 450 33.39 -9.74 0.80
C VAL A 450 32.98 -9.27 -0.59
N GLU A 451 33.78 -9.56 -1.62
CA GLU A 451 33.54 -9.02 -2.97
C GLU A 451 32.16 -9.41 -3.54
N ASN A 452 31.75 -10.67 -3.37
CA ASN A 452 30.51 -11.20 -3.96
C ASN A 452 29.37 -11.43 -2.96
N LEU A 453 29.57 -11.19 -1.66
CA LEU A 453 28.58 -11.51 -0.62
C LEU A 453 28.64 -10.52 0.54
N ILE A 454 27.46 -10.13 1.03
CA ILE A 454 27.30 -9.36 2.27
C ILE A 454 26.36 -10.13 3.21
N LEU A 455 26.86 -10.42 4.40
CA LEU A 455 26.07 -11.00 5.49
C LEU A 455 25.56 -9.88 6.38
N THR A 456 24.24 -9.84 6.61
CA THR A 456 23.58 -8.90 7.51
C THR A 456 23.05 -9.65 8.72
N VAL A 457 23.53 -9.28 9.90
CA VAL A 457 23.28 -10.00 11.16
C VAL A 457 23.00 -9.02 12.31
N PRO A 458 22.34 -9.44 13.39
CA PRO A 458 22.24 -8.63 14.60
C PRO A 458 23.62 -8.26 15.14
N SER A 459 23.82 -7.00 15.51
CA SER A 459 25.11 -6.50 16.02
C SER A 459 25.58 -7.24 17.26
N ASP A 460 24.65 -7.68 18.12
CA ASP A 460 24.97 -8.45 19.33
C ASP A 460 25.72 -9.75 19.02
N SER A 461 25.44 -10.37 17.87
CA SER A 461 26.13 -11.59 17.43
C SER A 461 27.58 -11.34 16.99
N ILE A 462 27.96 -10.10 16.64
CA ILE A 462 29.31 -9.77 16.14
C ILE A 462 30.13 -8.91 17.10
N ARG A 463 29.52 -8.31 18.14
CA ARG A 463 30.22 -7.43 19.09
C ARG A 463 31.40 -8.13 19.79
N HIS A 464 31.29 -9.44 19.97
CA HIS A 464 32.34 -10.29 20.55
C HIS A 464 33.31 -10.88 19.52
N MET A 465 33.07 -10.68 18.22
CA MET A 465 33.91 -11.20 17.14
C MET A 465 35.15 -10.32 16.95
N GLU A 466 36.30 -10.77 17.43
CA GLU A 466 37.55 -10.01 17.31
C GLU A 466 38.13 -10.00 15.90
N ASN A 467 37.99 -11.11 15.17
CA ASN A 467 38.56 -11.28 13.84
C ASN A 467 37.55 -11.93 12.88
N PRO A 468 36.86 -11.14 12.04
CA PRO A 468 35.94 -11.66 11.04
C PRO A 468 36.64 -12.35 9.84
N ARG A 469 37.97 -12.20 9.68
CA ARG A 469 38.66 -12.60 8.45
C ARG A 469 38.54 -14.08 8.11
N PRO A 470 38.75 -15.05 9.02
CA PRO A 470 38.67 -16.48 8.66
C PRO A 470 37.30 -16.86 8.08
N LEU A 471 36.23 -16.36 8.69
CA LEU A 471 34.85 -16.55 8.22
C LEU A 471 34.66 -15.96 6.82
N LEU A 472 35.10 -14.72 6.62
CA LEU A 472 34.91 -14.02 5.36
C LEU A 472 35.79 -14.59 4.24
N THR A 473 37.00 -15.04 4.54
CA THR A 473 37.85 -15.75 3.59
C THR A 473 37.16 -17.02 3.10
N LEU A 474 36.59 -17.82 4.00
CA LEU A 474 35.84 -19.02 3.63
C LEU A 474 34.63 -18.68 2.74
N TRP A 475 33.84 -17.66 3.09
CA TRP A 475 32.73 -17.23 2.25
C TRP A 475 33.18 -16.74 0.88
N ASN A 476 34.31 -16.03 0.80
CA ASN A 476 34.87 -15.60 -0.47
C ASN A 476 35.28 -16.80 -1.34
N GLU A 477 35.94 -17.81 -0.76
CA GLU A 477 36.29 -19.05 -1.44
C GLU A 477 35.05 -19.80 -1.96
N ILE A 478 33.99 -19.88 -1.15
CA ILE A 478 32.71 -20.48 -1.54
C ILE A 478 32.10 -19.75 -2.75
N MET A 479 32.05 -18.42 -2.71
CA MET A 479 31.48 -17.64 -3.83
C MET A 479 32.31 -17.79 -5.12
N VAL A 480 33.63 -17.88 -5.01
CA VAL A 480 34.53 -18.19 -6.14
C VAL A 480 34.29 -19.60 -6.67
N ALA A 481 34.07 -20.59 -5.81
CA ALA A 481 33.76 -21.95 -6.22
C ALA A 481 32.40 -22.02 -6.96
N ILE A 482 31.39 -21.28 -6.47
CA ILE A 482 30.08 -21.15 -7.14
C ILE A 482 30.24 -20.53 -8.53
N SER A 483 31.01 -19.44 -8.67
CA SER A 483 31.23 -18.80 -9.97
C SER A 483 31.89 -19.73 -10.97
N LYS A 484 32.88 -20.52 -10.51
CA LYS A 484 33.58 -21.53 -11.32
C LYS A 484 32.64 -22.65 -11.75
N LEU A 485 31.83 -23.17 -10.84
CA LEU A 485 30.85 -24.22 -11.13
C LEU A 485 29.81 -23.75 -12.15
N ALA A 486 29.35 -22.50 -12.03
CA ALA A 486 28.39 -21.90 -12.95
C ALA A 486 29.00 -21.41 -14.27
N ALA A 487 30.33 -21.49 -14.45
CA ALA A 487 31.06 -20.99 -15.60
C ALA A 487 30.82 -19.49 -15.91
N ILE A 488 30.71 -18.67 -14.86
CA ILE A 488 30.52 -17.21 -14.94
C ILE A 488 31.75 -16.45 -14.44
N PRO A 489 31.90 -15.14 -14.74
CA PRO A 489 32.98 -14.32 -14.19
C PRO A 489 33.07 -14.41 -12.67
N THR A 490 34.30 -14.43 -12.15
CA THR A 490 34.55 -14.56 -10.69
C THR A 490 33.99 -13.41 -9.88
N LYS A 491 33.96 -12.20 -10.45
CA LYS A 491 33.34 -11.04 -9.82
C LYS A 491 31.89 -10.91 -10.29
N PHE A 492 30.96 -10.86 -9.35
CA PHE A 492 29.56 -10.71 -9.65
C PHE A 492 29.24 -9.23 -10.00
N PRO A 493 28.21 -8.96 -10.83
CA PRO A 493 27.79 -7.59 -11.13
C PRO A 493 27.39 -6.78 -9.89
N ARG A 494 26.91 -7.49 -8.86
CA ARG A 494 26.60 -6.99 -7.53
C ARG A 494 26.87 -8.09 -6.50
N PRO A 495 27.17 -7.75 -5.24
CA PRO A 495 27.19 -8.75 -4.18
C PRO A 495 25.79 -9.33 -3.96
N GLU A 496 25.73 -10.63 -3.65
CA GLU A 496 24.56 -11.22 -3.04
C GLU A 496 24.45 -10.81 -1.57
N ARG A 497 23.24 -10.84 -1.03
CA ARG A 497 22.95 -10.41 0.34
C ARG A 497 22.18 -11.50 1.07
N ILE A 498 22.64 -11.83 2.28
CA ILE A 498 21.95 -12.76 3.17
C ILE A 498 21.62 -12.01 4.45
N VAL A 499 20.35 -12.00 4.82
CA VAL A 499 19.85 -11.40 6.06
C VAL A 499 19.35 -12.51 6.96
N THR A 500 19.87 -12.60 8.18
CA THR A 500 19.35 -13.53 9.19
C THR A 500 18.21 -12.86 9.94
N ASP A 501 17.01 -13.40 9.83
CA ASP A 501 15.83 -12.82 10.45
C ASP A 501 15.00 -13.89 11.18
N VAL A 502 14.18 -13.45 12.11
CA VAL A 502 13.35 -14.30 12.96
C VAL A 502 12.13 -14.86 12.24
N GLN A 503 11.73 -14.20 11.15
CA GLN A 503 10.64 -14.62 10.27
C GLN A 503 10.82 -14.03 8.88
N ILE A 504 10.80 -14.91 7.88
CA ILE A 504 10.80 -14.57 6.45
C ILE A 504 9.45 -14.93 5.84
N SER A 505 9.17 -14.44 4.61
CA SER A 505 7.89 -14.68 3.95
C SER A 505 7.65 -16.15 3.61
N CYS A 506 8.73 -16.92 3.42
CA CYS A 506 8.68 -18.34 3.07
C CYS A 506 9.83 -19.09 3.76
N GLY A 507 9.50 -20.04 4.64
CA GLY A 507 10.49 -20.88 5.33
C GLY A 507 10.11 -21.23 6.76
#